data_AF-K9PTK7-F1
#
_entry.id   AF-K9PTK7-F1
#
_cell.length_a   1.000
_cell.length_b   1.000
_cell.length_c   1.000
_cell.angle_alpha   90.00
_cell.angle_beta   90.00
_cell.angle_gamma   90.00
#
_symmetry.space_group_name_H-M   'P 1'
#
loop_
_entity.id
_entity.type
_entity.pdbx_description
1 polymer ?
#
loop_
_entity_poly.entity_id
_entity_poly.type
_entity_poly.pdbx_seq_one_letter_code
_entity_poly.pdbx_strand_id
1 'polypeptide(L)'
;MKLLATTIISFSLLTLALAHAGQTQVTSDNDTRIVEIARKGSQPSTRGSTEYFTGSVRIDPLFSARDPSRTAGASVTFQPGGRTAWHTHPLGQTLIVTAGSGYVQQWGGQIQEIKPGDVVRIPPGLKHWH
;
A
#
# COMPACT_ATOMS: atom_id res chain seq x y z
N MET A 1 -14.53 -59.67 -40.38
CA MET A 1 -15.68 -60.52 -39.94
C MET A 1 -15.49 -60.87 -38.48
N LYS A 2 -16.60 -61.02 -37.73
CA LYS A 2 -16.69 -61.38 -36.29
C LYS A 2 -16.26 -60.23 -35.35
N LEU A 3 -17.22 -59.50 -34.74
CA LEU A 3 -18.04 -59.84 -33.53
C LEU A 3 -17.19 -59.76 -32.24
N LEU A 4 -17.57 -59.19 -31.09
CA LEU A 4 -18.58 -58.23 -30.57
C LEU A 4 -18.37 -58.26 -29.02
N ALA A 5 -19.01 -57.36 -28.23
CA ALA A 5 -18.92 -57.26 -26.75
C ALA A 5 -17.54 -56.79 -26.20
N THR A 6 -17.35 -56.15 -25.04
CA THR A 6 -18.19 -55.73 -23.88
C THR A 6 -17.46 -54.53 -23.21
N THR A 7 -17.97 -53.63 -22.37
CA THR A 7 -19.21 -53.48 -21.57
C THR A 7 -19.51 -51.97 -21.36
N ILE A 8 -20.75 -51.56 -21.09
CA ILE A 8 -21.06 -50.23 -20.52
C ILE A 8 -20.99 -50.33 -19.00
N ILE A 9 -20.01 -49.69 -18.36
CA ILE A 9 -19.93 -49.58 -16.89
C ILE A 9 -20.71 -48.35 -16.44
N SER A 10 -21.57 -48.53 -15.44
CA SER A 10 -22.59 -47.55 -15.04
C SER A 10 -22.02 -46.29 -14.39
N PHE A 11 -22.74 -45.19 -14.58
CA PHE A 11 -22.52 -43.91 -13.90
C PHE A 11 -22.84 -44.04 -12.41
N SER A 12 -21.91 -43.63 -11.54
CA SER A 12 -22.15 -43.33 -10.11
C SER A 12 -21.09 -42.35 -9.59
N LEU A 13 -21.25 -41.05 -9.90
CA LEU A 13 -20.53 -40.01 -9.17
C LEU A 13 -21.15 -39.85 -7.77
N LEU A 14 -20.58 -40.53 -6.77
CA LEU A 14 -20.81 -40.19 -5.37
C LEU A 14 -19.71 -39.22 -4.91
N THR A 15 -19.86 -37.94 -5.29
CA THR A 15 -19.00 -36.86 -4.76
C THR A 15 -19.37 -36.60 -3.31
N LEU A 16 -18.66 -37.25 -2.39
CA LEU A 16 -18.77 -36.96 -0.96
C LEU A 16 -18.19 -35.57 -0.69
N ALA A 17 -19.07 -34.56 -0.66
CA ALA A 17 -18.71 -33.20 -0.31
C ALA A 17 -18.33 -33.13 1.18
N LEU A 18 -17.06 -33.38 1.48
CA LEU A 18 -16.47 -33.06 2.78
C LEU A 18 -16.47 -31.55 2.97
N ALA A 19 -17.55 -31.05 3.57
CA ALA A 19 -17.64 -29.69 4.06
C ALA A 19 -16.53 -29.46 5.10
N HIS A 20 -15.39 -28.96 4.63
CA HIS A 20 -14.38 -28.39 5.50
C HIS A 20 -15.01 -27.15 6.13
N ALA A 21 -15.54 -27.32 7.33
CA ALA A 21 -15.87 -26.21 8.20
C ALA A 21 -14.61 -25.37 8.34
N GLY A 22 -14.60 -24.20 7.68
CA GLY A 22 -13.46 -23.30 7.72
C GLY A 22 -13.18 -22.98 9.18
N GLN A 23 -12.02 -23.39 9.68
CA GLN A 23 -11.48 -22.84 10.90
C GLN A 23 -11.19 -21.37 10.63
N THR A 24 -12.19 -20.53 10.86
CA THR A 24 -12.00 -19.10 11.02
C THR A 24 -11.04 -18.95 12.19
N GLN A 25 -9.76 -18.73 11.90
CA GLN A 25 -8.83 -18.23 12.89
C GLN A 25 -9.32 -16.85 13.29
N VAL A 26 -10.16 -16.81 14.32
CA VAL A 26 -10.36 -15.63 15.14
C VAL A 26 -9.01 -15.37 15.80
N THR A 27 -8.16 -14.60 15.14
CA THR A 27 -6.97 -14.02 15.75
C THR A 27 -7.45 -13.21 16.93
N SER A 28 -7.07 -13.65 18.13
CA SER A 28 -7.67 -13.18 19.38
C SER A 28 -7.48 -11.67 19.55
N ASP A 29 -8.60 -10.99 19.84
CA ASP A 29 -8.75 -9.54 20.01
C ASP A 29 -8.12 -9.02 21.32
N ASN A 30 -6.90 -9.47 21.62
CA ASN A 30 -6.27 -9.35 22.93
C ASN A 30 -4.83 -8.78 22.88
N ASP A 31 -4.30 -8.51 21.68
CA ASP A 31 -2.97 -7.90 21.44
C ASP A 31 -2.98 -6.37 21.68
N THR A 32 -4.16 -5.76 21.69
CA THR A 32 -4.39 -4.30 21.64
C THR A 32 -4.13 -3.53 22.94
N ARG A 33 -3.53 -4.16 23.98
CA ARG A 33 -3.29 -3.53 25.30
C ARG A 33 -1.83 -3.19 25.63
N ILE A 34 -0.89 -3.41 24.71
CA ILE A 34 0.53 -3.15 24.93
C ILE A 34 1.13 -2.17 23.91
N VAL A 35 2.22 -1.51 24.29
CA VAL A 35 2.95 -0.58 23.41
C VAL A 35 3.80 -1.36 22.41
N GLU A 36 3.45 -1.28 21.13
CA GLU A 36 4.26 -1.80 20.03
C GLU A 36 5.40 -0.83 19.68
N ILE A 37 6.59 -1.37 19.35
CA ILE A 37 7.72 -0.56 18.88
C ILE A 37 8.33 -1.19 17.62
N ALA A 38 7.97 -0.65 16.46
CA ALA A 38 8.72 -0.90 15.23
C ALA A 38 10.13 -0.28 15.35
N ARG A 39 11.18 -1.12 15.36
CA ARG A 39 12.55 -0.66 15.58
C ARG A 39 13.16 -0.13 14.27
N LYS A 40 14.07 0.86 14.38
CA LYS A 40 14.82 1.36 13.23
C LYS A 40 15.50 0.19 12.49
N GLY A 41 15.22 0.06 11.19
CA GLY A 41 15.76 -1.00 10.34
C GLY A 41 14.97 -2.31 10.32
N SER A 42 13.88 -2.46 11.10
CA SER A 42 13.02 -3.65 11.03
C SER A 42 12.05 -3.64 9.84
N GLN A 43 11.84 -2.49 9.21
CA GLN A 43 10.99 -2.32 8.03
C GLN A 43 11.90 -2.12 6.79
N PRO A 44 11.81 -2.98 5.76
CA PRO A 44 12.66 -2.86 4.57
C PRO A 44 12.21 -1.68 3.69
N SER A 45 13.17 -0.94 3.14
CA SER A 45 12.90 0.07 2.11
C SER A 45 12.42 -0.59 0.81
N THR A 46 11.56 0.11 0.07
CA THR A 46 11.14 -0.26 -1.30
C THR A 46 11.51 0.83 -2.31
N ARG A 47 11.52 0.47 -3.60
CA ARG A 47 11.62 1.43 -4.71
C ARG A 47 10.21 1.88 -5.11
N GLY A 48 10.01 3.18 -5.33
CA GLY A 48 8.75 3.69 -5.88
C GLY A 48 8.48 3.13 -7.28
N SER A 49 7.25 2.68 -7.54
CA SER A 49 6.83 2.19 -8.86
C SER A 49 6.93 3.28 -9.92
N THR A 50 7.38 2.94 -11.13
CA THR A 50 7.42 3.86 -12.28
C THR A 50 6.03 4.31 -12.75
N GLU A 51 4.95 3.67 -12.27
CA GLU A 51 3.57 4.12 -12.45
C GLU A 51 3.25 5.39 -11.65
N TYR A 52 3.79 5.49 -10.42
CA TYR A 52 3.47 6.57 -9.48
C TYR A 52 4.61 7.58 -9.30
N PHE A 53 5.80 7.31 -9.84
CA PHE A 53 7.00 8.13 -9.63
C PHE A 53 7.81 8.32 -10.92
N THR A 54 8.31 9.54 -11.11
CA THR A 54 9.39 9.84 -12.05
C THR A 54 10.72 9.78 -11.30
N GLY A 55 11.78 9.28 -11.95
CA GLY A 55 13.13 9.23 -11.37
C GLY A 55 13.30 8.14 -10.29
N SER A 56 14.41 8.21 -9.55
CA SER A 56 14.71 7.23 -8.50
C SER A 56 14.15 7.67 -7.15
N VAL A 57 13.12 6.97 -6.68
CA VAL A 57 12.46 7.22 -5.39
C VAL A 57 12.56 5.99 -4.49
N ARG A 58 12.89 6.21 -3.22
CA ARG A 58 13.00 5.19 -2.16
C ARG A 58 11.95 5.48 -1.09
N ILE A 59 11.21 4.46 -0.68
CA ILE A 59 10.14 4.56 0.31
C ILE A 59 10.53 3.72 1.53
N ASP A 60 10.56 4.33 2.71
CA ASP A 60 10.68 3.68 4.01
C ASP A 60 9.29 3.64 4.67
N PRO A 61 8.64 2.48 4.79
CA PRO A 61 7.44 2.34 5.60
C PRO A 61 7.73 2.74 7.06
N LEU A 62 6.84 3.52 7.68
CA LEU A 62 6.92 3.87 9.10
C LEU A 62 5.78 3.23 9.89
N PHE A 63 4.54 3.40 9.41
CA PHE A 63 3.35 2.79 10.00
C PHE A 63 2.21 2.70 8.98
N SER A 64 1.39 1.65 9.10
CA SER A 64 0.17 1.45 8.30
C SER A 64 -1.07 1.86 9.09
N ALA A 65 -2.15 2.17 8.38
CA ALA A 65 -3.47 2.34 9.00
C ALA A 65 -3.91 1.06 9.71
N ARG A 66 -4.56 1.22 10.87
CA ARG A 66 -5.16 0.15 11.69
C ARG A 66 -6.41 0.71 12.34
N ASP A 67 -7.52 -0.02 12.26
CA ASP A 67 -8.80 0.47 12.78
C ASP A 67 -8.72 0.84 14.27
N PRO A 68 -9.37 1.94 14.70
CA PRO A 68 -10.22 2.85 13.93
C PRO A 68 -9.43 3.96 13.17
N SER A 69 -8.11 3.95 13.20
CA SER A 69 -7.27 4.97 12.56
C SER A 69 -7.07 4.71 11.06
N ARG A 70 -7.28 5.76 10.26
CA ARG A 70 -7.04 5.75 8.81
C ARG A 70 -5.68 6.32 8.41
N THR A 71 -4.86 6.73 9.38
CA THR A 71 -3.56 7.38 9.11
C THR A 71 -2.50 6.34 8.82
N ALA A 72 -1.77 6.52 7.73
CA ALA A 72 -0.55 5.78 7.40
C ALA A 72 0.60 6.77 7.16
N GLY A 73 1.84 6.31 7.25
CA GLY A 73 3.02 7.15 7.08
C GLY A 73 4.23 6.39 6.56
N ALA A 74 4.99 7.06 5.71
CA ALA A 74 6.26 6.60 5.17
C ALA A 74 7.23 7.79 5.05
N SER A 75 8.53 7.53 5.19
CA SER A 75 9.58 8.47 4.81
C SER A 75 9.92 8.22 3.35
N VAL A 76 9.77 9.22 2.49
CA VAL A 76 10.03 9.10 1.06
C VAL A 76 11.25 9.94 0.70
N THR A 77 12.27 9.30 0.11
CA THR A 77 13.49 9.95 -0.36
C THR A 77 13.51 10.00 -1.89
N PHE A 78 13.44 11.20 -2.43
CA PHE A 78 13.60 11.47 -3.85
C PHE A 78 15.07 11.77 -4.16
N GLN A 79 15.63 11.13 -5.19
CA GLN A 79 16.88 11.60 -5.79
C GLN A 79 16.63 12.88 -6.60
N PRO A 80 17.66 13.67 -6.98
CA PRO A 80 17.48 14.87 -7.80
C PRO A 80 16.66 14.59 -9.06
N GLY A 81 15.60 15.39 -9.29
CA GLY A 81 14.64 15.21 -10.39
C GLY A 81 13.59 14.11 -10.17
N GLY A 82 13.68 13.36 -9.07
CA GLY A 82 12.63 12.42 -8.65
C GLY A 82 11.41 13.15 -8.09
N ARG A 83 10.21 12.68 -8.43
CA ARG A 83 8.93 13.22 -7.93
C ARG A 83 7.80 12.21 -8.09
N THR A 84 6.69 12.44 -7.40
CA THR A 84 5.40 11.78 -7.64
C THR A 84 4.82 12.14 -9.02
N ALA A 85 3.98 11.23 -9.54
CA ALA A 85 3.00 11.55 -10.55
C ALA A 85 1.90 12.46 -9.97
N TRP A 86 1.14 13.13 -10.84
CA TRP A 86 -0.03 13.92 -10.41
C TRP A 86 -1.09 13.01 -9.78
N HIS A 87 -1.43 13.26 -8.51
CA HIS A 87 -2.36 12.43 -7.73
C HIS A 87 -3.26 13.27 -6.80
N THR A 88 -4.18 12.60 -6.10
CA THR A 88 -5.10 13.18 -5.11
C THR A 88 -5.17 12.28 -3.88
N HIS A 89 -5.42 12.86 -2.71
CA HIS A 89 -5.72 12.09 -1.49
C HIS A 89 -7.15 12.38 -1.00
N PRO A 90 -7.98 11.34 -0.71
CA PRO A 90 -9.40 11.54 -0.37
C PRO A 90 -9.62 12.19 1.00
N LEU A 91 -8.63 12.15 1.90
CA LEU A 91 -8.64 12.84 3.20
C LEU A 91 -7.51 13.89 3.31
N GLY A 92 -6.92 14.28 2.18
CA GLY A 92 -5.74 15.16 2.15
C GLY A 92 -4.46 14.44 2.55
N GLN A 93 -3.37 15.21 2.64
CA GLN A 93 -2.03 14.74 2.99
C GLN A 93 -1.30 15.80 3.81
N THR A 94 -0.43 15.39 4.73
CA THR A 94 0.54 16.28 5.38
C THR A 94 1.94 15.76 5.12
N LEU A 95 2.83 16.62 4.64
CA LEU A 95 4.25 16.34 4.49
C LEU A 95 5.01 17.09 5.58
N ILE A 96 6.05 16.47 6.12
CA ILE A 96 7.05 17.11 6.99
C ILE A 96 8.39 16.89 6.32
N VAL A 97 9.04 17.96 5.86
CA VAL A 97 10.32 17.85 5.17
C VAL A 97 11.43 17.66 6.20
N THR A 98 12.21 16.59 6.05
CA THR A 98 13.24 16.19 7.04
C THR A 98 14.68 16.41 6.56
N ALA A 99 14.91 16.47 5.24
CA ALA A 99 16.23 16.68 4.64
C ALA A 99 16.11 17.18 3.18
N GLY A 100 17.18 17.80 2.67
CA GLY A 100 17.30 18.24 1.28
C GLY A 100 16.58 19.56 0.96
N SER A 101 16.31 19.80 -0.32
CA SER A 101 15.32 20.78 -0.81
C SER A 101 14.49 20.09 -1.90
N GLY A 102 13.21 20.44 -1.99
CA GLY A 102 12.28 19.85 -2.93
C GLY A 102 11.24 20.86 -3.42
N TYR A 103 10.24 20.38 -4.13
CA TYR A 103 9.16 21.20 -4.66
C TYR A 103 7.79 20.56 -4.39
N VAL A 104 6.74 21.39 -4.36
CA VAL A 104 5.35 20.95 -4.40
C VAL A 104 4.56 21.85 -5.36
N GLN A 105 3.59 21.27 -6.07
CA GLN A 105 2.72 22.01 -6.97
C GLN A 105 1.29 21.44 -6.95
N GLN A 106 0.30 22.30 -6.79
CA GLN A 106 -1.11 21.96 -7.07
C GLN A 106 -1.43 22.18 -8.56
N TRP A 107 -2.43 21.48 -9.08
CA TRP A 107 -2.82 21.59 -10.48
C TRP A 107 -3.22 23.03 -10.85
N GLY A 108 -2.58 23.60 -11.88
CA GLY A 108 -2.75 25.00 -12.29
C GLY A 108 -2.14 26.05 -11.36
N GLY A 109 -1.50 25.65 -10.26
CA GLY A 109 -0.81 26.56 -9.33
C GLY A 109 0.67 26.76 -9.64
N GLN A 110 1.29 27.69 -8.93
CA GLN A 110 2.75 27.89 -8.95
C GLN A 110 3.48 26.74 -8.26
N ILE A 111 4.70 26.46 -8.70
CA ILE A 111 5.63 25.55 -8.00
C ILE A 111 6.18 26.28 -6.78
N GLN A 112 6.20 25.61 -5.63
CA GLN A 112 6.72 26.14 -4.36
C GLN A 112 7.91 25.29 -3.89
N GLU A 113 9.02 25.94 -3.51
CA GLU A 113 10.16 25.26 -2.88
C GLU A 113 9.80 24.86 -1.44
N ILE A 114 10.30 23.70 -0.97
CA ILE A 114 10.10 23.19 0.39
C ILE A 114 11.42 22.68 0.99
N LYS A 115 11.66 23.00 2.27
CA LYS A 115 12.94 22.84 3.00
C LYS A 115 12.75 22.17 4.36
N PRO A 116 13.82 21.66 5.00
CA PRO A 116 13.70 20.89 6.24
C PRO A 116 13.09 21.74 7.36
N GLY A 117 12.05 21.21 8.00
CA GLY A 117 11.21 21.93 8.96
C GLY A 117 9.87 22.42 8.39
N ASP A 118 9.72 22.52 7.07
CA ASP A 118 8.45 22.90 6.45
C ASP A 118 7.38 21.80 6.62
N VAL A 119 6.15 22.24 6.86
CA VAL A 119 4.97 21.38 6.99
C VAL A 119 3.95 21.72 5.92
N VAL A 120 3.92 20.93 4.84
CA VAL A 120 2.98 21.10 3.73
C VAL A 120 1.67 20.42 4.08
N ARG A 121 0.54 21.14 3.99
CA ARG A 121 -0.81 20.58 4.16
C ARG A 121 -1.58 20.67 2.86
N ILE A 122 -1.89 19.51 2.28
CA ILE A 122 -2.61 19.37 1.02
C ILE A 122 -4.05 18.96 1.35
N PRO A 123 -5.07 19.77 1.04
CA PRO A 123 -6.45 19.49 1.39
C PRO A 123 -7.04 18.29 0.61
N PRO A 124 -8.14 17.69 1.12
CA PRO A 124 -8.83 16.59 0.45
C PRO A 124 -9.15 16.86 -1.03
N GLY A 125 -8.88 15.89 -1.89
CA GLY A 125 -9.20 15.94 -3.31
C GLY A 125 -8.32 16.86 -4.17
N LEU A 126 -7.44 17.68 -3.59
CA LEU A 126 -6.58 18.58 -4.38
C LEU A 126 -5.57 17.79 -5.22
N LYS A 127 -5.59 17.98 -6.54
CA LYS A 127 -4.65 17.35 -7.47
C LYS A 127 -3.29 18.03 -7.37
N HIS A 128 -2.24 17.28 -7.09
CA HIS A 128 -0.90 17.81 -6.82
C HIS A 128 0.21 16.83 -7.21
N TRP A 129 1.45 17.31 -7.22
CA TRP A 129 2.67 16.49 -7.10
C TRP A 129 3.64 17.15 -6.12
N HIS A 130 4.55 16.34 -5.60
CA HIS A 130 5.78 16.65 -4.86
C HIS A 130 6.88 15.67 -5.25
#